data_AF-A0A972Y2A9-F1
#
_entry.id   AF-A0A972Y2A9-F1
#
_cell.length_a   1.000
_cell.length_b   1.000
_cell.length_c   1.000
_cell.angle_alpha   90.00
_cell.angle_beta   90.00
_cell.angle_gamma   90.00
#
_symmetry.space_group_name_H-M   'P 1'
#
loop_
_entity.id
_entity.type
_entity.pdbx_description
1 polymer ?
#
loop_
_entity_poly.entity_id
_entity_poly.type
_entity_poly.pdbx_seq_one_letter_code
_entity_poly.pdbx_strand_id
1 'polypeptide(L)'
;MAEQHKKVPHTPTKSEILELYPDMSKSNLKSIIKTVVLALNPDANLKLSQLTNKEFKYIIIEIGLPKGFKKSDFSFLDGVDID
;
A
#
# COMPACT_ATOMS: atom_id res chain seq x y z
N MET A 1 20.06 -17.91 10.53
CA MET A 1 18.87 -17.86 9.66
C MET A 1 18.77 -16.44 9.16
N ALA A 2 18.92 -16.21 7.86
CA ALA A 2 18.88 -14.85 7.33
C ALA A 2 17.47 -14.31 7.55
N GLU A 3 17.31 -13.38 8.50
CA GLU A 3 16.13 -12.54 8.59
C GLU A 3 16.01 -11.82 7.25
N GLN A 4 15.16 -12.35 6.37
CA GLN A 4 14.72 -11.60 5.20
C GLN A 4 13.94 -10.41 5.77
N HIS A 5 14.65 -9.31 6.01
CA HIS A 5 14.05 -8.00 6.17
C HIS A 5 13.21 -7.81 4.92
N LYS A 6 11.91 -8.10 5.01
CA LYS A 6 10.95 -7.81 3.95
C LYS A 6 10.96 -6.30 3.81
N LYS A 7 11.83 -5.78 2.94
CA LYS A 7 11.96 -4.35 2.69
C LYS A 7 10.62 -3.90 2.14
N VAL A 8 9.90 -3.12 2.93
CA VAL A 8 8.71 -2.44 2.47
C VAL A 8 9.15 -1.48 1.35
N PRO A 9 8.61 -1.60 0.14
CA PRO A 9 8.92 -0.66 -0.92
C PRO A 9 8.43 0.74 -0.55
N HIS A 10 9.30 1.75 -0.72
CA HIS A 10 8.97 3.17 -0.51
C HIS A 10 8.09 3.75 -1.64
N THR A 11 7.92 3.00 -2.73
CA THR A 11 7.01 3.35 -3.83
C THR A 11 6.51 2.05 -4.49
N PRO A 12 5.61 1.29 -3.85
CA PRO A 12 5.20 0.02 -4.38
C PRO A 12 4.49 0.18 -5.72
N THR A 13 4.75 -0.77 -6.60
CA THR A 13 3.90 -1.01 -7.76
C THR A 13 2.60 -1.70 -7.35
N LYS A 14 1.60 -1.67 -8.23
CA LYS A 14 0.33 -2.40 -8.02
C LYS A 14 0.57 -3.90 -7.80
N SER A 15 1.59 -4.46 -8.44
CA SER A 15 1.99 -5.87 -8.27
C SER A 15 2.56 -6.12 -6.89
N GLU A 16 3.46 -5.26 -6.41
CA GLU A 16 4.04 -5.41 -5.06
C GLU A 16 2.96 -5.30 -3.98
N ILE A 17 1.99 -4.41 -4.13
CA ILE A 17 0.86 -4.39 -3.18
C ILE A 17 0.07 -5.69 -3.26
N LEU A 18 -0.18 -6.24 -4.44
CA LEU A 18 -0.86 -7.53 -4.56
C LEU A 18 -0.09 -8.67 -3.88
N GLU A 19 1.24 -8.64 -3.93
CA GLU A 19 2.10 -9.60 -3.24
C GLU A 19 2.02 -9.46 -1.71
N LEU A 20 1.81 -8.23 -1.21
CA LEU A 20 1.57 -7.97 0.21
C LEU A 20 0.18 -8.43 0.68
N TYR A 21 -0.82 -8.41 -0.21
CA TYR A 21 -2.20 -8.82 0.08
C TYR A 21 -2.63 -9.99 -0.82
N PRO A 22 -2.09 -11.20 -0.61
CA PRO A 22 -2.36 -12.36 -1.48
C PRO A 22 -3.83 -12.80 -1.47
N ASP A 23 -4.55 -12.55 -0.38
CA ASP A 23 -5.99 -12.81 -0.25
C ASP A 23 -6.86 -11.81 -1.04
N MET A 24 -6.27 -10.72 -1.56
CA MET A 24 -6.99 -9.69 -2.28
C MET A 24 -7.00 -9.92 -3.79
N SER A 25 -8.20 -9.85 -4.38
CA SER A 25 -8.35 -9.89 -5.84
C SER A 25 -7.77 -8.65 -6.51
N LYS A 26 -7.09 -8.82 -7.66
CA LYS A 26 -6.52 -7.73 -8.47
C LYS A 26 -7.53 -6.62 -8.78
N SER A 27 -8.79 -7.00 -9.08
CA SER A 27 -9.86 -6.06 -9.37
C SER A 27 -10.22 -5.20 -8.15
N ASN A 28 -10.27 -5.82 -6.96
CA ASN A 28 -10.60 -5.12 -5.72
C ASN A 28 -9.48 -4.14 -5.35
N LEU A 29 -8.22 -4.62 -5.38
CA LEU A 29 -7.05 -3.78 -5.15
C LEU A 29 -6.99 -2.59 -6.12
N LYS A 30 -7.23 -2.83 -7.41
CA LYS A 30 -7.26 -1.77 -8.41
C LYS A 30 -8.34 -0.72 -8.12
N SER A 31 -9.51 -1.15 -7.62
CA SER A 31 -10.59 -0.25 -7.21
C SER A 31 -10.17 0.61 -6.03
N ILE A 32 -9.62 0.01 -4.97
CA ILE A 32 -9.14 0.71 -3.77
C ILE A 32 -8.03 1.71 -4.13
N ILE A 33 -7.03 1.27 -4.90
CA ILE A 33 -5.96 2.16 -5.38
C ILE A 33 -6.56 3.33 -6.14
N LYS A 34 -7.50 3.08 -7.07
CA LYS A 34 -8.15 4.15 -7.82
C LYS A 34 -8.88 5.14 -6.89
N THR A 35 -9.62 4.64 -5.91
CA THR A 35 -10.33 5.47 -4.93
C THR A 35 -9.35 6.32 -4.12
N VAL A 36 -8.30 5.71 -3.56
CA VAL A 36 -7.29 6.42 -2.76
C VAL A 36 -6.54 7.46 -3.59
N VAL A 37 -6.10 7.09 -4.79
CA VAL A 37 -5.38 8.00 -5.70
C VAL A 37 -6.26 9.20 -6.06
N LEU A 38 -7.52 8.98 -6.44
CA LEU A 38 -8.45 10.07 -6.77
C LEU A 38 -8.84 10.90 -5.54
N ALA A 39 -8.94 10.30 -4.36
CA ALA A 39 -9.22 11.04 -3.12
C ALA A 39 -8.05 11.95 -2.73
N LEU A 40 -6.81 11.51 -2.98
CA LEU A 40 -5.60 12.29 -2.68
C LEU A 40 -5.24 13.29 -3.78
N ASN A 41 -5.47 12.92 -5.03
CA ASN A 41 -5.24 13.72 -6.22
C ASN A 41 -6.35 13.42 -7.25
N PRO A 42 -7.44 14.22 -7.28
CA PRO A 42 -8.53 14.00 -8.22
C PRO A 42 -8.07 14.11 -9.69
N ASP A 43 -7.02 14.91 -9.95
CA ASP A 43 -6.39 15.06 -11.26
C ASP A 43 -5.27 14.03 -11.53
N ALA A 44 -5.06 13.05 -10.64
CA ALA A 44 -4.01 12.05 -10.84
C ALA A 44 -4.30 11.17 -12.05
N ASN A 45 -3.29 11.03 -12.89
CA ASN A 45 -3.34 10.12 -14.02
C ASN A 45 -3.21 8.68 -13.51
N LEU A 46 -4.31 7.91 -13.49
CA LEU A 46 -4.39 6.52 -12.97
C LEU A 46 -3.45 5.50 -13.67
N LYS A 47 -2.73 5.96 -14.71
CA LYS A 47 -1.60 5.27 -15.33
C LYS A 47 -0.34 5.25 -14.45
N LEU A 48 -0.38 5.75 -13.22
CA LEU A 48 0.71 5.60 -12.25
C LEU A 48 1.15 4.12 -12.16
N SER A 49 2.37 3.86 -12.64
CA SER A 49 3.04 2.56 -12.54
C SER A 49 3.49 2.28 -11.10
N GLN A 50 3.71 3.34 -10.32
CA GLN A 50 4.17 3.31 -8.93
C GLN A 50 3.28 4.19 -8.07
N LEU A 51 3.05 3.77 -6.84
CA LEU A 51 2.34 4.54 -5.84
C LEU A 51 3.35 5.30 -4.98
N THR A 52 2.98 6.49 -4.57
CA THR A 52 3.73 7.27 -3.59
C THR A 52 3.54 6.69 -2.18
N ASN A 53 4.47 6.98 -1.26
CA ASN A 53 4.31 6.62 0.16
C ASN A 53 2.98 7.11 0.75
N LYS A 54 2.48 8.28 0.30
CA LYS A 54 1.21 8.82 0.76
C LYS A 54 0.04 7.97 0.29
N GLU A 55 -0.01 7.65 -1.00
CA GLU A 55 -1.05 6.76 -1.54
C GLU A 55 -0.99 5.38 -0.90
N PHE A 56 0.21 4.82 -0.74
CA PHE A 56 0.39 3.52 -0.11
C PHE A 56 -0.05 3.51 1.36
N LYS A 57 0.29 4.55 2.13
CA LYS A 57 -0.21 4.75 3.49
C LYS A 57 -1.74 4.69 3.56
N TYR A 58 -2.43 5.41 2.68
CA TYR A 58 -3.90 5.41 2.67
C TYR A 58 -4.48 4.07 2.22
N ILE A 59 -3.80 3.34 1.33
CA ILE A 59 -4.18 1.98 0.96
C ILE A 59 -4.09 1.04 2.18
N ILE A 60 -3.02 1.15 2.99
CA ILE A 60 -2.90 0.37 4.23
C ILE A 60 -3.96 0.79 5.25
N ILE A 61 -4.35 2.06 5.31
CA ILE A 61 -5.45 2.52 6.19
C ILE A 61 -6.79 1.92 5.73
N GLU A 62 -7.06 1.89 4.43
CA GLU A 62 -8.30 1.34 3.87
C GLU A 62 -8.38 -0.20 3.96
N ILE A 63 -7.26 -0.90 3.78
CA ILE A 63 -7.22 -2.36 3.73
C ILE A 63 -6.86 -2.98 5.08
N GLY A 64 -6.08 -2.27 5.90
CA GLY A 64 -5.36 -2.80 7.06
C GLY A 64 -3.93 -3.19 6.73
N LEU A 65 -3.15 -3.53 7.76
CA LEU A 65 -1.75 -3.98 7.61
C LEU A 65 -1.69 -5.33 6.86
N PRO A 66 -0.73 -5.51 5.93
CA PRO A 66 -0.58 -6.78 5.23
C PRO A 66 -0.10 -7.87 6.19
N LYS A 67 -0.51 -9.11 5.90
CA LYS A 67 -0.30 -10.24 6.81
C LYS A 67 1.19 -10.52 7.01
N GLY A 68 1.62 -10.55 8.27
CA GLY A 68 3.01 -10.80 8.64
C GLY A 68 3.93 -9.58 8.54
N PHE A 69 3.36 -8.38 8.41
CA PHE A 69 4.06 -7.11 8.62
C PHE A 69 3.51 -6.41 9.85
N LYS A 70 4.35 -5.60 10.50
CA LYS A 70 3.99 -4.73 11.61
C LYS A 70 4.01 -3.30 11.14
N LYS A 71 3.29 -2.41 11.83
CA LYS A 71 3.32 -0.96 11.57
C LYS A 71 4.75 -0.41 11.55
N SER A 72 5.62 -0.91 12.44
CA SER A 72 7.04 -0.54 12.51
C SER A 72 7.84 -0.86 11.25
N ASP A 73 7.40 -1.82 10.42
CA ASP A 73 8.04 -2.13 9.14
C ASP A 73 7.77 -1.05 8.08
N PHE A 74 6.72 -0.24 8.29
CA PHE A 74 6.34 0.86 7.41
C PHE A 74 6.73 2.19 8.04
N SER A 75 7.96 2.65 7.79
CA SER A 75 8.46 3.93 8.33
C SER A 75 7.59 5.14 7.97
N PHE A 76 6.80 5.06 6.90
CA PHE A 76 5.87 6.11 6.48
C PHE A 76 4.50 6.07 7.18
N LEU A 77 4.22 5.04 7.99
CA LEU A 77 3.04 4.96 8.87
C LEU A 77 3.31 5.58 10.25
N ASP A 78 4.46 6.23 10.43
CA ASP A 78 4.76 7.00 11.64
C ASP A 78 3.66 8.03 11.90
N GLY A 79 3.05 7.97 13.09
CA GLY A 79 1.92 8.82 13.49
C GLY A 79 0.53 8.46 12.93
N VAL A 80 0.35 7.30 12.28
CA VAL A 80 -0.98 6.84 11.79
C VAL A 80 -1.61 5.89 12.79
N ASP A 81 -2.71 6.26 13.42
CA ASP A 81 -3.50 5.28 14.18
C ASP A 81 -4.23 4.35 13.20
N ILE A 82 -3.87 3.07 13.23
CA ILE A 82 -4.52 2.00 12.44
C ILE A 82 -5.02 1.05 13.51
N ASP A 83 -6.34 1.03 13.69
CA ASP A 83 -7.06 0.22 14.69
C ASP A 83 -6.98 -1.28 14.36
#